data_AF-A0A923LXI9-F1
#
_entry.id   AF-A0A923LXI9-F1
#
_cell.length_a   1.000
_cell.length_b   1.000
_cell.length_c   1.000
_cell.angle_alpha   90.00
_cell.angle_beta   90.00
_cell.angle_gamma   90.00
#
_symmetry.space_group_name_H-M   'P 1'
#
loop_
_entity.id
_entity.type
_entity.pdbx_description
1 polymer ?
#
loop_
_entity_poly.entity_id
_entity_poly.type
_entity_poly.pdbx_seq_one_letter_code
_entity_poly.pdbx_strand_id
1 'polypeptide(L)'
;MSGFTMGCSHALRSKGLSLAAKGLYLVISSFCGMPGWRLSKSQLVQFCESRYALEKAWHDLLEAGYLKHRFSQTGNSGAFVHTYDLLQLPEDSPAYQYAAPSGRTGGDCRFRPAGDTMRDFTRIPNAVLRSKTIPLAVKGLFGVVLHLTLIPHFHLNPEGVRAFCAERLKRFSSVWRALKISGLLKQHRYPTGQEDGFSYQYELLAEPDQETPYLTNHHADGTVSTVKTIAGYLSHAGKKLRALRPSCSKTAHRRGSNASVPSSAPARKAPYAPSQAEIEAVRRRIDAGRLEWQYDAKLVDMAAGALAEIENAPELTVSKRTVPLDERAPLASAFTYDDMSSFLRTKIDLSRAGNPAAYLRAVLLKWMQERASAGNQRAKPLSDWEQEWLERIKDVRCRRLAEEAGQKNTSTT
;
A
#
# COMPACT_ATOMS: atom_id res chain seq x y z
N MET A 1 -27.01 3.13 2.88
CA MET A 1 -27.13 4.44 2.21
C MET A 1 -25.74 4.95 1.90
N SER A 2 -25.30 4.80 0.65
CA SER A 2 -24.04 5.37 0.15
C SER A 2 -24.24 6.87 -0.04
N GLY A 3 -23.75 7.66 0.91
CA GLY A 3 -23.74 9.12 0.83
C GLY A 3 -22.31 9.65 0.89
N PHE A 4 -22.12 10.90 0.50
CA PHE A 4 -20.84 11.59 0.61
C PHE A 4 -20.97 12.85 1.47
N THR A 5 -19.84 13.30 2.02
CA THR A 5 -19.68 14.59 2.70
C THR A 5 -18.78 15.47 1.87
N MET A 6 -19.11 16.77 1.76
CA MET A 6 -18.23 17.76 1.16
C MET A 6 -17.16 18.18 2.18
N GLY A 7 -15.99 17.53 2.14
CA GLY A 7 -14.87 17.88 3.01
C GLY A 7 -14.15 19.13 2.53
N CYS A 8 -13.90 20.09 3.42
CA CYS A 8 -13.17 21.32 3.09
C CYS A 8 -11.73 21.00 2.65
N SER A 9 -11.39 21.30 1.40
CA SER A 9 -10.05 21.07 0.86
C SER A 9 -8.98 21.94 1.54
N HIS A 10 -9.34 23.11 2.08
CA HIS A 10 -8.41 23.97 2.83
C HIS A 10 -7.94 23.27 4.11
N ALA A 11 -8.86 22.68 4.88
CA ALA A 11 -8.52 21.88 6.06
C ALA A 11 -7.66 20.65 5.70
N LEU A 12 -7.93 20.01 4.55
CA LEU A 12 -7.13 18.88 4.04
C LEU A 12 -5.71 19.29 3.67
N ARG A 13 -5.50 20.50 3.15
CA ARG A 13 -4.17 21.02 2.77
C ARG A 13 -3.41 21.66 3.94
N SER A 14 -4.09 22.00 5.03
CA SER A 14 -3.49 22.66 6.18
C SER A 14 -2.34 21.84 6.79
N LYS A 15 -1.14 22.43 6.87
CA LYS A 15 0.02 21.82 7.55
C LYS A 15 -0.03 21.95 9.07
N GLY A 16 -0.87 22.85 9.59
CA GLY A 16 -1.07 23.03 11.03
C GLY A 16 -1.98 21.98 11.66
N LEU A 17 -2.72 21.22 10.84
CA LEU A 17 -3.59 20.16 11.32
C LEU A 17 -2.93 18.78 11.23
N SER A 18 -2.97 18.04 12.33
CA SER A 18 -2.63 16.62 12.34
C SER A 18 -3.62 15.81 11.46
N LEU A 19 -3.20 14.67 10.94
CA LEU A 19 -4.07 13.75 10.21
C LEU A 19 -5.26 13.30 11.07
N ALA A 20 -5.08 13.15 12.38
CA ALA A 20 -6.17 12.83 13.29
C ALA A 20 -7.17 13.99 13.40
N ALA A 21 -6.69 15.24 13.49
CA ALA A 21 -7.53 16.43 13.48
C ALA A 21 -8.30 16.58 12.16
N LYS A 22 -7.64 16.39 11.02
CA LYS A 22 -8.29 16.34 9.69
C LYS A 22 -9.37 15.27 9.64
N GLY A 23 -9.07 14.08 10.14
CA GLY A 23 -10.05 12.99 10.24
C GLY A 23 -11.26 13.40 11.08
N LEU A 24 -11.04 13.97 12.26
CA LEU A 24 -12.11 14.41 13.16
C LEU A 24 -12.95 15.54 12.54
N TYR A 25 -12.31 16.49 11.86
CA TYR A 25 -12.99 17.56 11.12
C TYR A 25 -13.99 16.98 10.10
N LEU A 26 -13.53 16.01 9.30
CA LEU A 26 -14.38 15.34 8.32
C LEU A 26 -15.50 14.53 8.98
N VAL A 27 -15.21 13.83 10.09
CA VAL A 27 -16.21 13.11 10.85
C VAL A 27 -17.31 14.06 11.32
N ILE A 28 -16.97 15.16 12.01
CA ILE A 28 -17.93 16.16 12.47
C ILE A 28 -18.72 16.75 11.30
N SER A 29 -18.02 17.14 10.23
CA SER A 29 -18.63 17.67 9.00
C SER A 29 -19.66 16.70 8.42
N SER A 30 -19.43 15.39 8.49
CA SER A 30 -20.38 14.39 7.99
C SER A 30 -21.69 14.36 8.78
N PHE A 31 -21.73 14.84 10.02
CA PHE A 31 -22.94 14.90 10.84
C PHE A 31 -23.57 16.30 10.87
N CYS A 32 -22.82 17.36 10.55
CA CYS A 32 -23.34 18.71 10.45
C CYS A 32 -24.53 18.78 9.49
N GLY A 33 -25.64 19.39 9.95
CA GLY A 33 -26.86 19.55 9.17
C GLY A 33 -27.81 18.36 9.20
N MET A 34 -27.47 17.25 9.87
CA MET A 34 -28.45 16.16 10.08
C MET A 34 -29.51 16.56 11.11
N PRO A 35 -30.83 16.44 10.80
CA PRO A 35 -31.90 16.79 11.72
C PRO A 35 -31.79 16.03 13.05
N GLY A 36 -31.90 16.75 14.16
CA GLY A 36 -31.87 16.17 15.51
C GLY A 36 -30.49 15.69 15.99
N TRP A 37 -29.45 15.77 15.16
CA TRP A 37 -28.11 15.41 15.60
C TRP A 37 -27.52 16.48 16.53
N ARG A 38 -26.85 16.03 17.60
CA ARG A 38 -26.18 16.89 18.57
C ARG A 38 -24.74 16.43 18.73
N LEU A 39 -23.80 17.34 18.55
CA LEU A 39 -22.39 17.10 18.76
C LEU A 39 -22.13 16.78 20.24
N SER A 40 -21.85 15.52 20.50
CA SER A 40 -21.37 15.04 21.79
C SER A 40 -20.08 14.26 21.61
N LYS A 41 -19.07 14.56 22.44
CA LYS A 41 -17.83 13.78 22.50
C LYS A 41 -18.09 12.31 22.82
N SER A 42 -19.12 12.00 23.62
CA SER A 42 -19.48 10.61 23.95
C SER A 42 -20.04 9.82 22.76
N GLN A 43 -20.69 10.49 21.81
CA GLN A 43 -21.14 9.87 20.57
C GLN A 43 -20.01 9.78 19.54
N LEU A 44 -19.21 10.84 19.41
CA LEU A 44 -18.09 10.88 18.47
C LEU A 44 -17.03 9.82 18.74
N VAL A 45 -16.80 9.45 20.00
CA VAL A 45 -15.78 8.46 20.35
C VAL A 45 -16.01 7.11 19.66
N GLN A 46 -17.26 6.78 19.31
CA GLN A 46 -17.59 5.54 18.59
C GLN A 46 -17.01 5.50 17.17
N PHE A 47 -16.67 6.65 16.60
CA PHE A 47 -16.06 6.80 15.27
C PHE A 47 -14.55 7.03 15.33
N CYS A 48 -13.96 6.89 16.51
CA CYS A 48 -12.55 7.12 16.80
C CYS A 48 -11.93 5.84 17.38
N GLU A 49 -10.63 5.65 17.20
CA GLU A 49 -9.92 4.49 17.75
C GLU A 49 -9.85 4.49 19.29
N SER A 50 -9.91 5.68 19.93
CA SER A 50 -9.90 5.83 21.38
C SER A 50 -10.38 7.22 21.80
N ARG A 51 -10.78 7.35 23.07
CA ARG A 51 -11.10 8.66 23.68
C ARG A 51 -9.91 9.61 23.67
N TYR A 52 -8.71 9.10 23.91
CA TYR A 52 -7.49 9.90 23.85
C TYR A 52 -7.25 10.48 22.45
N ALA A 53 -7.42 9.67 21.40
CA ALA A 53 -7.27 10.14 20.02
C ALA A 53 -8.32 11.22 19.67
N LEU A 54 -9.57 11.04 20.13
CA LEU A 54 -10.63 12.05 20.00
C LEU A 54 -10.24 13.35 20.69
N GLU A 55 -9.89 13.31 21.98
CA GLU A 55 -9.56 14.52 22.74
C GLU A 55 -8.37 15.23 22.12
N LYS A 56 -7.31 14.51 21.74
CA LYS A 56 -6.14 15.12 21.10
C LYS A 56 -6.52 15.82 19.79
N ALA A 57 -7.22 15.12 18.89
CA ALA A 57 -7.68 15.70 17.62
C ALA A 57 -8.63 16.89 17.83
N TRP A 58 -9.44 16.87 18.89
CA TRP A 58 -10.34 17.95 19.27
C TRP A 58 -9.56 19.20 19.69
N HIS A 59 -8.54 19.05 20.54
CA HIS A 59 -7.67 20.17 20.94
C HIS A 59 -6.92 20.74 19.74
N ASP A 60 -6.36 19.88 18.87
CA ASP A 60 -5.70 20.31 17.63
C ASP A 60 -6.65 21.17 16.74
N LEU A 61 -7.94 20.82 16.64
CA LEU A 61 -8.91 21.60 15.87
C LEU A 61 -9.27 22.95 16.48
N LEU A 62 -9.37 23.00 17.81
CA LEU A 62 -9.62 24.22 18.57
C LEU A 62 -8.43 25.19 18.44
N GLU A 63 -7.21 24.67 18.67
CA GLU A 63 -5.96 25.43 18.59
C GLU A 63 -5.70 25.96 17.17
N ALA A 64 -5.96 25.15 16.15
CA ALA A 64 -5.84 25.56 14.76
C ALA A 64 -6.99 26.46 14.27
N GLY A 65 -7.99 26.77 15.11
CA GLY A 65 -9.06 27.71 14.79
C GLY A 65 -10.17 27.18 13.87
N TYR A 66 -10.21 25.88 13.58
CA TYR A 66 -11.24 25.26 12.72
C TYR A 66 -12.50 24.86 13.48
N LEU A 67 -12.41 24.73 14.80
CA LEU A 67 -13.54 24.46 15.67
C LEU A 67 -13.64 25.58 16.70
N LYS A 68 -14.85 26.09 16.91
CA LYS A 68 -15.14 27.06 17.97
C LYS A 68 -16.20 26.50 18.90
N HIS A 69 -15.96 26.63 20.21
CA HIS A 69 -16.90 26.26 21.25
C HIS A 69 -17.48 27.52 21.87
N ARG A 70 -18.76 27.75 21.60
CA ARG A 70 -19.51 28.86 22.19
C ARG A 70 -20.41 28.34 23.29
N PHE A 71 -20.42 29.03 24.42
CA PHE A 71 -21.30 28.68 25.53
C PHE A 71 -22.06 29.91 26.02
N SER A 72 -23.31 29.71 26.37
CA SER A 72 -24.21 30.77 26.85
C SER A 72 -25.06 30.26 28.00
N GLN A 73 -25.39 31.11 28.96
CA GLN A 73 -26.30 30.74 30.04
C GLN A 73 -27.74 30.62 29.51
N THR A 74 -28.45 29.58 29.93
CA THR A 74 -29.89 29.45 29.72
C THR A 74 -30.57 30.35 30.73
N GLY A 75 -31.36 31.33 30.26
CA GLY A 75 -31.88 32.45 31.06
C GLY A 75 -32.26 32.10 32.50
N ASN A 76 -33.11 31.07 32.70
CA ASN A 76 -33.76 30.83 34.00
C ASN A 76 -33.20 29.64 34.80
N SER A 77 -32.45 28.72 34.19
CA SER A 77 -32.03 27.46 34.86
C SER A 77 -30.60 27.46 35.36
N GLY A 78 -29.81 28.50 35.05
CA GLY A 78 -28.36 28.53 35.34
C GLY A 78 -27.53 27.52 34.52
N ALA A 79 -28.16 26.68 33.71
CA ALA A 79 -27.49 25.69 32.88
C ALA A 79 -26.82 26.34 31.67
N PHE A 80 -25.62 25.88 31.32
CA PHE A 80 -24.92 26.33 30.12
C PHE A 80 -25.37 25.55 28.88
N VAL A 81 -25.67 26.28 27.81
CA VAL A 81 -25.86 25.72 26.47
C VAL A 81 -24.52 25.76 25.76
N HIS A 82 -24.03 24.60 25.34
CA HIS A 82 -22.81 24.48 24.54
C HIS A 82 -23.16 24.33 23.07
N THR A 83 -22.59 25.18 22.22
CA THR A 83 -22.79 25.17 20.76
C THR A 83 -21.45 25.21 20.06
N TYR A 84 -21.42 24.68 18.84
CA TYR A 84 -20.17 24.50 18.12
C TYR A 84 -20.29 25.06 16.71
N ASP A 85 -19.20 25.62 16.23
CA ASP A 85 -19.07 26.07 14.86
C ASP A 85 -17.85 25.41 14.25
N LEU A 86 -18.07 24.72 13.12
CA LEU A 86 -17.03 24.08 12.33
C LEU A 86 -16.75 24.97 11.13
N LEU A 87 -15.55 25.53 11.04
CA LEU A 87 -15.23 26.56 10.07
C LEU A 87 -14.56 25.98 8.83
N GLN A 88 -14.81 26.61 7.68
CA GLN A 88 -14.10 26.29 6.44
C GLN A 88 -12.66 26.83 6.45
N LEU A 89 -12.47 28.05 6.96
CA LEU A 89 -11.18 28.69 7.18
C LEU A 89 -10.93 28.84 8.69
N PRO A 90 -9.67 28.75 9.14
CA PRO A 90 -9.35 28.98 10.54
C PRO A 90 -9.63 30.43 10.92
N GLU A 91 -10.09 30.64 12.14
CA GLU A 91 -10.31 31.98 12.71
C GLU A 91 -9.42 32.14 13.94
N ASP A 92 -8.82 33.31 14.13
CA ASP A 92 -7.90 33.61 15.23
C ASP A 92 -8.60 33.94 16.56
N SER A 93 -9.94 33.96 16.57
CA SER A 93 -10.72 34.20 17.79
C SER A 93 -10.48 33.12 18.86
N PRO A 94 -10.75 33.40 20.14
CA PRO A 94 -10.62 32.40 21.20
C PRO A 94 -11.41 31.13 20.87
N ALA A 95 -10.77 29.96 21.08
CA ALA A 95 -11.41 28.68 20.80
C ALA A 95 -12.63 28.41 21.69
N TYR A 96 -12.64 28.99 22.90
CA TYR A 96 -13.76 28.99 23.83
C TYR A 96 -14.24 30.43 24.03
N GLN A 97 -15.53 30.68 23.83
CA GLN A 97 -16.09 32.03 23.97
C GLN A 97 -17.46 32.00 24.63
N TYR A 98 -17.63 32.84 25.65
CA TYR A 98 -18.96 33.14 26.19
C TYR A 98 -19.70 34.04 25.20
N ALA A 99 -20.90 33.65 24.79
CA ALA A 99 -21.68 34.37 23.78
C ALA A 99 -23.10 34.64 24.25
N ALA A 100 -23.76 35.62 23.62
CA ALA A 100 -25.18 35.87 23.84
C ALA A 100 -26.02 34.63 23.48
N PRO A 101 -27.15 34.38 24.18
CA PRO A 101 -28.04 33.27 23.87
C PRO A 101 -28.47 33.30 22.40
N SER A 102 -28.07 32.26 21.65
CA SER A 102 -28.28 32.19 20.20
C SER A 102 -29.59 31.48 19.80
N GLY A 103 -30.38 31.04 20.77
CA GLY A 103 -31.57 30.20 20.56
C GLY A 103 -31.25 28.77 20.08
N ARG A 104 -29.97 28.43 19.89
CA ARG A 104 -29.52 27.09 19.50
C ARG A 104 -29.64 26.12 20.67
N THR A 105 -29.96 24.86 20.39
CA THR A 105 -29.98 23.81 21.42
C THR A 105 -28.57 23.36 21.78
N GLY A 106 -28.41 22.84 23.00
CA GLY A 106 -27.13 22.26 23.45
C GLY A 106 -26.66 21.14 22.52
N GLY A 107 -25.39 21.20 22.13
CA GLY A 107 -24.76 20.30 21.17
C GLY A 107 -24.98 20.66 19.70
N ASP A 108 -25.71 21.74 19.37
CA ASP A 108 -25.86 22.14 17.96
C ASP A 108 -24.50 22.48 17.35
N CYS A 109 -24.19 21.89 16.19
CA CYS A 109 -22.94 22.12 15.46
C CYS A 109 -23.23 22.55 14.03
N ARG A 110 -22.83 23.77 13.67
CA ARG A 110 -23.09 24.37 12.36
C ARG A 110 -21.79 24.51 11.57
N PHE A 111 -21.86 24.21 10.28
CA PHE A 111 -20.77 24.50 9.36
C PHE A 111 -20.80 25.99 8.99
N ARG A 112 -19.66 26.67 9.07
CA ARG A 112 -19.49 28.08 8.71
C ARG A 112 -18.67 28.16 7.41
N PRO A 113 -19.32 28.38 6.25
CA PRO A 113 -18.62 28.56 5.00
C PRO A 113 -17.82 29.88 4.99
N ALA A 114 -16.74 29.89 4.24
CA ALA A 114 -15.89 31.07 4.06
C ALA A 114 -16.42 31.92 2.89
N GLY A 115 -17.35 32.83 3.19
CA GLY A 115 -17.91 33.78 2.21
C GLY A 115 -18.39 33.12 0.89
N ASP A 116 -18.61 33.94 -0.14
CA ASP A 116 -19.04 33.46 -1.47
C ASP A 116 -17.88 32.95 -2.35
N THR A 117 -16.64 33.20 -1.95
CA THR A 117 -15.45 33.05 -2.81
C THR A 117 -14.79 31.67 -2.79
N MET A 118 -15.02 30.82 -1.78
CA MET A 118 -14.32 29.54 -1.63
C MET A 118 -15.28 28.36 -1.70
N ARG A 119 -15.45 27.77 -2.90
CA ARG A 119 -16.16 26.50 -3.12
C ARG A 119 -15.21 25.31 -3.31
N ASP A 120 -14.12 25.28 -2.54
CA ASP A 120 -13.10 24.22 -2.63
C ASP A 120 -13.42 23.06 -1.66
N PHE A 121 -14.10 22.05 -2.19
CA PHE A 121 -14.55 20.88 -1.44
C PHE A 121 -14.22 19.57 -2.17
N THR A 122 -13.90 18.54 -1.39
CA THR A 122 -13.66 17.18 -1.86
C THR A 122 -14.82 16.29 -1.41
N ARG A 123 -15.40 15.50 -2.33
CA ARG A 123 -16.48 14.54 -2.01
C ARG A 123 -15.87 13.32 -1.33
N ILE A 124 -16.18 13.09 -0.06
CA ILE A 124 -15.61 11.99 0.72
C ILE A 124 -16.72 11.01 1.11
N PRO A 125 -16.58 9.69 0.86
CA PRO A 125 -17.60 8.70 1.20
C PRO A 125 -17.90 8.62 2.70
N ASN A 126 -19.18 8.63 3.06
CA ASN A 126 -19.63 8.50 4.45
C ASN A 126 -19.33 7.11 5.03
N ALA A 127 -19.19 6.09 4.18
CA ALA A 127 -18.74 4.76 4.58
C ALA A 127 -17.37 4.81 5.26
N VAL A 128 -16.45 5.67 4.79
CA VAL A 128 -15.14 5.90 5.41
C VAL A 128 -15.28 6.74 6.67
N LEU A 129 -15.99 7.87 6.60
CA LEU A 129 -16.06 8.85 7.69
C LEU A 129 -16.80 8.30 8.92
N ARG A 130 -17.92 7.61 8.71
CA ARG A 130 -18.78 7.08 9.78
C ARG A 130 -18.44 5.64 10.14
N SER A 131 -17.36 5.08 9.60
CA SER A 131 -16.86 3.77 10.04
C SER A 131 -16.37 3.84 11.50
N LYS A 132 -16.73 2.82 12.28
CA LYS A 132 -16.26 2.63 13.66
C LYS A 132 -14.90 1.91 13.74
N THR A 133 -14.44 1.33 12.62
CA THR A 133 -13.22 0.50 12.58
C THR A 133 -12.01 1.26 12.03
N ILE A 134 -12.24 2.28 11.20
CA ILE A 134 -11.16 3.07 10.59
C ILE A 134 -10.67 4.14 11.59
N PRO A 135 -9.36 4.22 11.90
CA PRO A 135 -8.81 5.26 12.79
C PRO A 135 -8.94 6.68 12.22
N LEU A 136 -9.01 7.70 13.08
CA LEU A 136 -9.13 9.11 12.68
C LEU A 136 -8.01 9.55 11.73
N ALA A 137 -6.77 9.21 12.06
CA ALA A 137 -5.63 9.57 11.21
C ALA A 137 -5.72 8.94 9.80
N VAL A 138 -6.31 7.75 9.70
CA VAL A 138 -6.53 7.08 8.40
C VAL A 138 -7.65 7.78 7.62
N LYS A 139 -8.75 8.19 8.29
CA LYS A 139 -9.81 9.00 7.66
C LYS A 139 -9.29 10.33 7.13
N GLY A 140 -8.45 11.01 7.92
CA GLY A 140 -7.80 12.25 7.50
C GLY A 140 -6.87 12.03 6.31
N LEU A 141 -6.03 10.99 6.35
CA LEU A 141 -5.12 10.67 5.25
C LEU A 141 -5.88 10.28 3.98
N PHE A 142 -6.95 9.52 4.12
CA PHE A 142 -7.85 9.17 3.01
C PHE A 142 -8.39 10.44 2.34
N GLY A 143 -8.90 11.40 3.12
CA GLY A 143 -9.38 12.67 2.60
C GLY A 143 -8.30 13.45 1.83
N VAL A 144 -7.07 13.50 2.36
CA VAL A 144 -5.94 14.16 1.68
C VAL A 144 -5.59 13.46 0.37
N VAL A 145 -5.46 12.13 0.37
CA VAL A 145 -5.16 11.35 -0.85
C VAL A 145 -6.25 11.55 -1.89
N LEU A 146 -7.52 11.48 -1.49
CA LEU A 146 -8.65 11.67 -2.40
C LEU A 146 -8.64 13.07 -3.02
N HIS A 147 -8.41 14.12 -2.21
CA HIS A 147 -8.26 15.48 -2.73
C HIS A 147 -7.14 15.59 -3.78
N LEU A 148 -5.97 15.02 -3.49
CA LEU A 148 -4.84 15.07 -4.41
C LEU A 148 -5.10 14.29 -5.71
N THR A 149 -5.87 13.20 -5.65
CA THR A 149 -6.25 12.43 -6.86
C THR A 149 -7.20 13.19 -7.78
N LEU A 150 -7.86 14.25 -7.31
CA LEU A 150 -8.68 15.13 -8.15
C LEU A 150 -7.84 16.10 -8.99
N ILE A 151 -6.55 16.26 -8.69
CA ILE A 151 -5.66 17.12 -9.47
C ILE A 151 -5.32 16.41 -10.79
N PRO A 152 -5.56 17.04 -11.97
CA PRO A 152 -5.23 16.44 -13.26
C PRO A 152 -3.75 16.04 -13.34
N HIS A 153 -3.47 14.88 -13.94
CA HIS A 153 -2.11 14.33 -14.11
C HIS A 153 -1.33 14.09 -12.81
N PHE A 154 -2.01 14.07 -11.66
CA PHE A 154 -1.35 13.79 -10.39
C PHE A 154 -1.00 12.30 -10.27
N HIS A 155 0.30 12.03 -10.08
CA HIS A 155 0.80 10.70 -9.75
C HIS A 155 0.95 10.56 -8.24
N LEU A 156 0.24 9.60 -7.65
CA LEU A 156 0.27 9.39 -6.21
C LEU A 156 1.64 8.89 -5.74
N ASN A 157 2.37 9.74 -5.03
CA ASN A 157 3.63 9.42 -4.36
C ASN A 157 3.49 9.66 -2.84
N PRO A 158 3.80 8.66 -1.98
CA PRO A 158 3.74 8.82 -0.53
C PRO A 158 4.50 10.04 0.01
N GLU A 159 5.67 10.38 -0.53
CA GLU A 159 6.43 11.56 -0.09
C GLU A 159 5.73 12.88 -0.47
N GLY A 160 5.08 12.92 -1.64
CA GLY A 160 4.27 14.06 -2.07
C GLY A 160 3.05 14.27 -1.18
N VAL A 161 2.36 13.18 -0.80
CA VAL A 161 1.23 13.24 0.15
C VAL A 161 1.68 13.70 1.53
N ARG A 162 2.84 13.22 1.99
CA ARG A 162 3.41 13.60 3.30
C ARG A 162 3.64 15.10 3.41
N ALA A 163 3.94 15.79 2.30
CA ALA A 163 4.13 17.24 2.30
C ALA A 163 2.90 18.03 2.77
N PHE A 164 1.70 17.44 2.71
CA PHE A 164 0.45 18.01 3.20
C PHE A 164 0.08 17.55 4.61
N CYS A 165 0.92 16.76 5.28
CA CYS A 165 0.67 16.22 6.62
C CYS A 165 1.56 16.89 7.67
N ALA A 166 1.03 17.13 8.87
CA ALA A 166 1.82 17.64 10.00
C ALA A 166 2.75 16.56 10.59
N GLU A 167 2.44 15.28 10.34
CA GLU A 167 3.14 14.14 10.90
C GLU A 167 4.57 13.98 10.40
N ARG A 168 5.48 13.70 11.33
CA ARG A 168 6.83 13.24 11.00
C ARG A 168 6.79 11.90 10.26
N LEU A 169 7.84 11.64 9.47
CA LEU A 169 7.97 10.47 8.59
C LEU A 169 7.56 9.14 9.25
N LYS A 170 8.07 8.82 10.45
CA LYS A 170 7.74 7.56 11.15
C LYS A 170 6.24 7.40 11.40
N ARG A 171 5.57 8.48 11.86
CA ARG A 171 4.13 8.45 12.13
C ARG A 171 3.35 8.38 10.82
N PHE A 172 3.73 9.18 9.83
CA PHE A 172 3.13 9.13 8.49
C PHE A 172 3.20 7.72 7.89
N SER A 173 4.37 7.07 7.88
CA SER A 173 4.54 5.72 7.34
C SER A 173 3.67 4.68 8.06
N SER A 174 3.44 4.86 9.36
CA SER A 174 2.52 4.01 10.13
C SER A 174 1.06 4.22 9.68
N VAL A 175 0.62 5.47 9.52
CA VAL A 175 -0.74 5.80 9.05
C VAL A 175 -0.94 5.38 7.59
N TRP A 176 0.05 5.58 6.72
CA TRP A 176 0.04 5.12 5.32
C TRP A 176 -0.10 3.60 5.24
N ARG A 177 0.61 2.86 6.10
CA ARG A 177 0.45 1.42 6.21
C ARG A 177 -0.94 1.05 6.72
N ALA A 178 -1.48 1.77 7.71
CA ALA A 178 -2.82 1.54 8.24
C ALA A 178 -3.90 1.77 7.17
N LEU A 179 -3.74 2.77 6.29
CA LEU A 179 -4.63 3.02 5.15
C LEU A 179 -4.67 1.84 4.15
N LYS A 180 -3.50 1.22 3.90
CA LYS A 180 -3.43 0.01 3.05
C LYS A 180 -4.07 -1.19 3.74
N ILE A 181 -3.77 -1.40 5.02
CA ILE A 181 -4.31 -2.52 5.81
C ILE A 181 -5.81 -2.37 6.05
N SER A 182 -6.35 -1.15 6.12
CA SER A 182 -7.80 -0.95 6.22
C SER A 182 -8.55 -1.31 4.94
N GLY A 183 -7.85 -1.71 3.87
CA GLY A 183 -8.48 -2.09 2.61
C GLY A 183 -8.94 -0.90 1.76
N LEU A 184 -8.55 0.32 2.11
CA LEU A 184 -8.94 1.53 1.39
C LEU A 184 -7.97 1.91 0.28
N LEU A 185 -6.74 1.41 0.33
CA LEU A 185 -5.70 1.70 -0.65
C LEU A 185 -5.04 0.40 -1.11
N LYS A 186 -5.23 0.06 -2.39
CA LYS A 186 -4.57 -1.05 -3.05
C LYS A 186 -3.33 -0.54 -3.75
N GLN A 187 -2.24 -1.27 -3.62
CA GLN A 187 -0.94 -0.95 -4.21
C GLN A 187 -0.57 -2.04 -5.22
N HIS A 188 -0.36 -1.65 -6.46
CA HIS A 188 0.12 -2.52 -7.53
C HIS A 188 1.58 -2.19 -7.81
N ARG A 189 2.44 -3.21 -7.75
CA ARG A 189 3.88 -3.08 -7.99
C ARG A 189 4.22 -3.78 -9.29
N TYR A 190 4.82 -3.05 -10.22
CA TYR A 190 5.24 -3.56 -11.52
C TYR A 190 6.77 -3.47 -11.64
N PRO A 191 7.44 -4.48 -12.21
CA PRO A 191 8.86 -4.42 -12.52
C PRO A 191 9.09 -3.43 -13.67
N THR A 192 10.04 -2.50 -13.52
CA THR A 192 10.41 -1.56 -14.59
C THR A 192 11.59 -2.03 -15.44
N GLY A 193 12.13 -3.24 -15.17
CA GLY A 193 13.19 -3.85 -15.99
C GLY A 193 14.56 -3.16 -15.92
N GLN A 194 14.76 -2.19 -15.01
CA GLN A 194 16.08 -1.73 -14.56
C GLN A 194 16.53 -2.57 -13.36
N GLU A 195 17.84 -2.67 -13.10
CA GLU A 195 18.36 -3.32 -11.89
C GLU A 195 17.66 -2.71 -10.65
N ASP A 196 16.85 -3.52 -9.97
CA ASP A 196 16.04 -3.17 -8.80
C ASP A 196 14.95 -2.06 -8.98
N GLY A 197 14.54 -1.74 -10.20
CA GLY A 197 13.48 -0.77 -10.47
C GLY A 197 12.06 -1.34 -10.31
N PHE A 198 11.20 -0.62 -9.56
CA PHE A 198 9.75 -0.90 -9.50
C PHE A 198 8.93 0.36 -9.68
N SER A 199 7.88 0.29 -10.49
CA SER A 199 6.82 1.30 -10.55
C SER A 199 5.65 0.90 -9.66
N TYR A 200 4.97 1.91 -9.11
CA TYR A 200 3.85 1.72 -8.20
C TYR A 200 2.62 2.42 -8.76
N GLN A 201 1.52 1.68 -8.84
CA GLN A 201 0.19 2.23 -9.06
C GLN A 201 -0.64 2.04 -7.81
N TYR A 202 -1.57 2.95 -7.58
CA TYR A 202 -2.41 2.96 -6.41
C TYR A 202 -3.87 3.10 -6.81
N GLU A 203 -4.72 2.32 -6.17
CA GLU A 203 -6.17 2.38 -6.33
C GLU A 203 -6.79 2.71 -4.97
N LEU A 204 -7.56 3.79 -4.92
CA LEU A 204 -8.23 4.26 -3.71
C LEU A 204 -9.71 3.84 -3.76
N LEU A 205 -10.15 3.10 -2.76
CA LEU A 205 -11.50 2.52 -2.70
C LEU A 205 -12.42 3.35 -1.81
N ALA A 206 -13.67 3.54 -2.25
CA ALA A 206 -14.70 4.24 -1.47
C ALA A 206 -15.19 3.46 -0.25
N GLU A 207 -14.98 2.14 -0.26
CA GLU A 207 -15.33 1.22 0.81
C GLU A 207 -14.14 0.29 1.14
N PRO A 208 -13.96 -0.10 2.41
CA PRO A 208 -12.92 -1.03 2.82
C PRO A 208 -13.03 -2.42 2.17
N ASP A 209 -12.04 -2.83 1.38
CA ASP A 209 -11.92 -4.20 0.89
C ASP A 209 -10.80 -4.95 1.64
N GLN A 210 -11.18 -5.91 2.48
CA GLN A 210 -10.23 -6.78 3.20
C GLN A 210 -10.02 -8.16 2.56
N GLU A 211 -10.81 -8.48 1.54
CA GLU A 211 -10.76 -9.77 0.85
C GLU A 211 -9.55 -9.81 -0.10
N THR A 212 -9.34 -8.74 -0.86
CA THR A 212 -8.18 -8.67 -1.77
C THR A 212 -6.93 -8.15 -1.04
N PRO A 213 -5.72 -8.60 -1.42
CA PRO A 213 -4.48 -8.12 -0.82
C PRO A 213 -4.29 -6.61 -1.01
N TYR A 214 -3.68 -5.93 -0.03
CA TYR A 214 -3.36 -4.50 -0.18
C TYR A 214 -2.16 -4.26 -1.11
N LEU A 215 -1.34 -5.28 -1.38
CA LEU A 215 -0.18 -5.22 -2.26
C LEU A 215 -0.24 -6.39 -3.25
N THR A 216 -0.22 -6.03 -4.53
CA THR A 216 -0.24 -6.96 -5.66
C THR A 216 1.07 -6.79 -6.42
N ASN A 217 1.90 -7.84 -6.44
CA ASN A 217 3.13 -7.83 -7.23
C ASN A 217 2.83 -8.48 -8.58
N HIS A 218 2.98 -7.70 -9.64
CA HIS A 218 2.83 -8.17 -11.00
C HIS A 218 4.20 -8.64 -11.52
N HIS A 219 4.20 -9.74 -12.25
CA HIS A 219 5.33 -10.23 -13.01
C HIS A 219 5.26 -9.70 -14.45
N ALA A 220 6.37 -9.79 -15.19
CA ALA A 220 6.44 -9.27 -16.56
C ALA A 220 5.60 -10.09 -17.57
N ASP A 221 5.35 -11.36 -17.26
CA ASP A 221 4.44 -12.25 -17.99
C ASP A 221 2.95 -11.93 -17.77
N GLY A 222 2.64 -10.89 -16.99
CA GLY A 222 1.29 -10.50 -16.60
C GLY A 222 0.71 -11.36 -15.47
N THR A 223 1.43 -12.37 -14.98
CA THR A 223 1.01 -13.14 -13.82
C THR A 223 1.20 -12.33 -12.54
N VAL A 224 0.48 -12.72 -11.49
CA VAL A 224 0.45 -11.99 -10.24
C VAL A 224 0.89 -12.91 -9.11
N SER A 225 1.98 -12.57 -8.41
CA SER A 225 2.32 -13.23 -7.15
C SER A 225 1.48 -12.64 -6.02
N THR A 226 0.26 -13.17 -5.86
CA THR A 226 -0.57 -12.88 -4.70
C THR A 226 -0.79 -14.15 -3.88
N VAL A 227 -0.25 -14.18 -2.66
CA VAL A 227 -0.34 -15.37 -1.79
C VAL A 227 -1.01 -15.05 -0.45
N LYS A 228 -1.23 -13.78 -0.09
CA LYS A 228 -1.81 -13.43 1.23
C LYS A 228 -2.77 -12.25 1.17
N THR A 229 -4.07 -12.53 1.37
CA THR A 229 -5.12 -11.54 1.59
C THR A 229 -4.82 -10.67 2.82
N ILE A 230 -5.47 -9.51 2.96
CA ILE A 230 -5.27 -8.63 4.13
C ILE A 230 -5.62 -9.38 5.42
N ALA A 231 -6.73 -10.14 5.42
CA ALA A 231 -7.11 -11.02 6.53
C ALA A 231 -6.05 -12.11 6.82
N GLY A 232 -5.48 -12.73 5.78
CA GLY A 232 -4.38 -13.69 5.89
C GLY A 232 -3.11 -13.07 6.48
N TYR A 233 -2.80 -11.83 6.12
CA TYR A 233 -1.68 -11.09 6.67
C TYR A 233 -1.87 -10.75 8.15
N LEU A 234 -3.03 -10.22 8.52
CA LEU A 234 -3.36 -9.87 9.91
C LEU A 234 -3.35 -11.09 10.83
N SER A 235 -3.90 -12.22 10.38
CA SER A 235 -3.88 -13.47 11.14
C SER A 235 -2.46 -14.01 11.35
N HIS A 236 -1.61 -13.98 10.31
CA HIS A 236 -0.20 -14.37 10.43
C HIS A 236 0.59 -13.43 11.34
N ALA A 237 0.37 -12.11 11.25
CA ALA A 237 0.99 -11.14 12.14
C ALA A 237 0.56 -11.37 13.60
N GLY A 238 -0.72 -11.62 13.85
CA GLY A 238 -1.24 -11.95 15.19
C GLY A 238 -0.67 -13.26 15.75
N LYS A 239 -0.52 -14.31 14.92
CA LYS A 239 0.15 -15.57 15.31
C LYS A 239 1.61 -15.33 15.69
N LYS A 240 2.35 -14.54 14.91
CA LYS A 240 3.74 -14.17 15.22
C LYS A 240 3.86 -13.37 16.52
N LEU A 241 2.94 -12.43 16.78
CA LEU A 241 2.89 -11.66 18.03
C LEU A 241 2.54 -12.53 19.25
N ARG A 242 1.67 -13.53 19.09
CA ARG A 242 1.37 -14.51 20.15
C ARG A 242 2.55 -15.44 20.43
N ALA A 243 3.27 -15.89 19.40
CA ALA A 243 4.49 -16.68 19.54
C ALA A 243 5.65 -15.89 20.21
N LEU A 244 5.60 -14.56 20.16
CA LEU A 244 6.57 -13.66 20.80
C LEU A 244 6.21 -13.30 22.25
N ARG A 245 5.11 -13.78 22.83
CA ARG A 245 4.84 -13.69 24.28
C ARG A 245 5.55 -14.84 24.99
N PRO A 246 6.62 -14.61 25.78
CA PRO A 246 7.26 -15.69 26.50
C PRO A 246 6.56 -15.91 27.85
N SER A 247 6.23 -17.17 28.15
CA SER A 247 6.46 -17.68 29.50
C SER A 247 7.95 -17.51 29.81
N CYS A 248 8.28 -17.07 31.02
CA CYS A 248 9.61 -16.76 31.51
C CYS A 248 10.71 -17.74 31.05
N SER A 249 11.74 -17.24 30.36
CA SER A 249 13.17 -17.39 30.70
C SER A 249 14.05 -16.90 29.54
N LYS A 250 15.26 -16.47 29.88
CA LYS A 250 16.10 -15.51 29.16
C LYS A 250 16.83 -16.12 27.95
N THR A 251 17.07 -15.31 26.92
CA THR A 251 18.43 -15.09 26.38
C THR A 251 18.50 -13.73 25.72
N ALA A 252 19.38 -12.87 26.26
CA ALA A 252 19.61 -11.53 25.75
C ALA A 252 20.39 -11.60 24.44
N HIS A 253 19.74 -11.35 23.30
CA HIS A 253 20.46 -11.01 22.09
C HIS A 253 21.07 -9.61 22.26
N ARG A 254 22.40 -9.56 22.37
CA ARG A 254 23.20 -8.34 22.30
C ARG A 254 22.86 -7.61 20.98
N ARG A 255 22.38 -6.38 21.10
CA ARG A 255 22.26 -5.45 19.96
C ARG A 255 23.67 -5.04 19.55
N GLY A 256 24.08 -5.44 18.36
CA GLY A 256 25.20 -4.79 17.67
C GLY A 256 24.83 -3.34 17.37
N SER A 257 25.69 -2.43 17.82
CA SER A 257 25.69 -1.01 17.47
C SER A 257 26.10 -0.83 16.00
N ASN A 258 25.41 0.03 15.25
CA ASN A 258 25.74 0.36 13.86
C ASN A 258 26.43 1.74 13.79
N ALA A 259 27.56 1.88 14.49
CA ALA A 259 28.44 3.02 14.32
C ALA A 259 29.83 2.51 13.91
N SER A 260 30.25 2.87 12.69
CA SER A 260 31.64 2.77 12.23
C SER A 260 32.02 4.05 11.47
N VAL A 261 33.19 4.57 11.84
CA VAL A 261 33.94 5.75 11.36
C VAL A 261 34.17 5.70 9.82
N PRO A 262 34.37 6.84 9.11
CA PRO A 262 34.18 6.90 7.67
C PRO A 262 35.31 6.19 6.92
N SER A 263 34.95 5.19 6.13
CA SER A 263 35.84 4.59 5.13
C SER A 263 35.59 5.26 3.79
N SER A 264 36.66 5.74 3.19
CA SER A 264 36.74 6.28 1.83
C SER A 264 36.00 5.39 0.83
N ALA A 265 35.16 6.01 0.00
CA ALA A 265 34.45 5.32 -1.07
C ALA A 265 35.43 4.59 -1.99
N PRO A 266 35.34 3.25 -2.17
CA PRO A 266 36.07 2.61 -3.24
C PRO A 266 35.42 3.02 -4.57
N ALA A 267 36.25 3.36 -5.54
CA ALA A 267 35.82 3.62 -6.91
C ALA A 267 34.94 2.45 -7.41
N ARG A 268 33.76 2.77 -7.96
CA ARG A 268 32.85 1.79 -8.56
C ARG A 268 33.61 0.99 -9.62
N LYS A 269 33.87 -0.29 -9.37
CA LYS A 269 34.38 -1.22 -10.39
C LYS A 269 33.37 -1.28 -11.54
N ALA A 270 33.85 -1.21 -12.78
CA ALA A 270 32.99 -1.36 -13.95
C ALA A 270 32.29 -2.73 -13.91
N PRO A 271 31.01 -2.81 -14.34
CA PRO A 271 30.29 -4.08 -14.41
C PRO A 271 31.06 -5.04 -15.32
N TYR A 272 31.17 -6.30 -14.89
CA TYR A 272 31.81 -7.35 -15.66
C TYR A 272 31.07 -7.53 -17.00
N ALA A 273 31.82 -7.43 -18.10
CA ALA A 273 31.33 -7.72 -19.43
C ALA A 273 32.04 -8.99 -19.92
N PRO A 274 31.29 -10.01 -20.40
CA PRO A 274 31.89 -11.24 -20.90
C PRO A 274 32.71 -10.94 -22.17
N SER A 275 33.88 -11.57 -22.27
CA SER A 275 34.74 -11.51 -23.45
C SER A 275 34.09 -12.23 -24.64
N GLN A 276 34.48 -11.82 -25.85
CA GLN A 276 33.99 -12.43 -27.08
C GLN A 276 34.19 -13.95 -27.11
N ALA A 277 35.32 -14.43 -26.58
CA ALA A 277 35.65 -15.86 -26.50
C ALA A 277 34.72 -16.63 -25.55
N GLU A 278 34.32 -16.04 -24.41
CA GLU A 278 33.37 -16.64 -23.47
C GLU A 278 31.97 -16.76 -24.09
N ILE A 279 31.54 -15.72 -24.83
CA ILE A 279 30.26 -15.74 -25.56
C ILE A 279 30.28 -16.80 -26.66
N GLU A 280 31.35 -16.91 -27.43
CA GLU A 280 31.50 -17.91 -28.50
C GLU A 280 31.53 -19.35 -27.97
N ALA A 281 32.15 -19.58 -26.81
CA ALA A 281 32.13 -20.89 -26.15
C ALA A 281 30.70 -21.31 -25.79
N VAL A 282 29.92 -20.39 -25.23
CA VAL A 282 28.49 -20.62 -24.93
C VAL A 282 27.70 -20.85 -26.21
N ARG A 283 27.90 -20.04 -27.26
CA ARG A 283 27.19 -20.19 -28.55
C ARG A 283 27.41 -21.55 -29.19
N ARG A 284 28.63 -22.09 -29.12
CA ARG A 284 28.95 -23.44 -29.59
C ARG A 284 28.24 -24.51 -28.76
N ARG A 285 28.19 -24.34 -27.42
CA ARG A 285 27.56 -25.30 -26.50
C ARG A 285 26.04 -25.38 -26.69
N ILE A 286 25.38 -24.25 -26.90
CA ILE A 286 23.92 -24.19 -27.07
C ILE A 286 23.47 -24.36 -28.52
N ASP A 287 24.39 -24.60 -29.45
CA ASP A 287 24.13 -24.63 -30.91
C ASP A 287 23.27 -23.43 -31.35
N ALA A 288 23.79 -22.23 -31.10
CA ALA A 288 23.09 -20.97 -31.35
C ALA A 288 22.63 -20.85 -32.82
N GLY A 289 23.46 -21.35 -33.76
CA GLY A 289 23.14 -21.33 -35.18
C GLY A 289 21.87 -22.12 -35.51
N ARG A 290 21.57 -23.21 -34.80
CA ARG A 290 20.32 -23.96 -34.94
C ARG A 290 19.12 -23.26 -34.30
N LEU A 291 19.32 -22.56 -33.18
CA LEU A 291 18.28 -21.79 -32.49
C LEU A 291 17.84 -20.55 -33.30
N GLU A 292 18.76 -19.92 -34.02
CA GLU A 292 18.51 -18.76 -34.88
C GLU A 292 17.54 -19.07 -36.05
N TRP A 293 17.34 -20.35 -36.42
CA TRP A 293 16.31 -20.75 -37.39
C TRP A 293 14.88 -20.68 -36.82
N GLN A 294 14.73 -20.71 -35.50
CA GLN A 294 13.42 -20.80 -34.82
C GLN A 294 13.08 -19.55 -34.01
N TYR A 295 14.08 -18.79 -33.58
CA TYR A 295 13.94 -17.61 -32.72
C TYR A 295 14.73 -16.43 -33.30
N ASP A 296 14.36 -15.23 -32.89
CA ASP A 296 15.06 -14.00 -33.29
C ASP A 296 16.54 -14.04 -32.89
N ALA A 297 17.44 -13.77 -33.83
CA ALA A 297 18.89 -13.88 -33.62
C ALA A 297 19.39 -12.96 -32.50
N LYS A 298 18.81 -11.76 -32.37
CA LYS A 298 19.19 -10.80 -31.32
C LYS A 298 18.81 -11.33 -29.94
N LEU A 299 17.69 -12.05 -29.82
CA LEU A 299 17.28 -12.71 -28.59
C LEU A 299 18.23 -13.85 -28.20
N VAL A 300 18.63 -14.67 -29.17
CA VAL A 300 19.58 -15.78 -28.97
C VAL A 300 20.95 -15.24 -28.52
N ASP A 301 21.43 -14.16 -29.14
CA ASP A 301 22.68 -13.48 -28.77
C ASP A 301 22.62 -12.92 -27.34
N MET A 302 21.52 -12.26 -26.98
CA MET A 302 21.34 -11.73 -25.62
C MET A 302 21.25 -12.85 -24.57
N ALA A 303 20.61 -13.97 -24.89
CA ALA A 303 20.53 -15.13 -24.00
C ALA A 303 21.90 -15.81 -23.82
N ALA A 304 22.69 -15.92 -24.90
CA ALA A 304 24.05 -16.45 -24.85
C ALA A 304 24.99 -15.55 -24.02
N GLY A 305 24.92 -14.23 -24.20
CA GLY A 305 25.66 -13.26 -23.39
C GLY A 305 25.27 -13.32 -21.91
N ALA A 306 23.98 -13.41 -21.62
CA ALA A 306 23.49 -13.56 -20.25
C ALA A 306 23.95 -14.87 -19.59
N LEU A 307 23.99 -15.97 -20.33
CA LEU A 307 24.50 -17.26 -19.82
C LEU A 307 26.01 -17.21 -19.55
N ALA A 308 26.78 -16.55 -20.43
CA ALA A 308 28.22 -16.33 -20.23
C ALA A 308 28.52 -15.46 -19.00
N GLU A 309 27.70 -14.44 -18.74
CA GLU A 309 27.77 -13.63 -17.51
C GLU A 309 27.49 -14.47 -16.26
N ILE A 310 26.50 -15.36 -16.30
CA ILE A 310 26.17 -16.25 -15.17
C ILE A 310 27.28 -17.27 -14.92
N GLU A 311 27.99 -17.72 -15.96
CA GLU A 311 29.07 -18.70 -15.82
C GLU A 311 30.37 -18.07 -15.31
N ASN A 312 30.72 -16.86 -15.74
CA ASN A 312 32.08 -16.32 -15.57
C ASN A 312 32.21 -15.05 -14.71
N ALA A 313 31.12 -14.30 -14.48
CA ALA A 313 31.22 -13.07 -13.70
C ALA A 313 31.79 -13.36 -12.29
N PRO A 314 32.67 -12.54 -11.70
CA PRO A 314 33.18 -12.78 -10.34
C PRO A 314 32.15 -12.46 -9.26
N GLU A 315 31.34 -11.42 -9.46
CA GLU A 315 30.25 -11.02 -8.59
C GLU A 315 28.97 -10.84 -9.41
N LEU A 316 27.91 -11.56 -9.05
CA LEU A 316 26.60 -11.43 -9.70
C LEU A 316 25.55 -11.09 -8.66
N THR A 317 24.97 -9.89 -8.76
CA THR A 317 23.87 -9.44 -7.91
C THR A 317 22.55 -9.62 -8.64
N VAL A 318 21.71 -10.54 -8.14
CA VAL A 318 20.36 -10.76 -8.65
C VAL A 318 19.38 -10.49 -7.52
N SER A 319 18.50 -9.50 -7.69
CA SER A 319 17.47 -9.13 -6.70
C SER A 319 18.02 -8.87 -5.28
N LYS A 320 19.10 -8.08 -5.17
CA LYS A 320 19.79 -7.71 -3.90
C LYS A 320 20.45 -8.87 -3.16
N ARG A 321 20.64 -10.02 -3.80
CA ARG A 321 21.43 -11.14 -3.29
C ARG A 321 22.64 -11.34 -4.20
N THR A 322 23.82 -11.41 -3.59
CA THR A 322 25.02 -11.86 -4.29
C THR A 322 24.96 -13.37 -4.40
N VAL A 323 24.89 -13.88 -5.63
CA VAL A 323 24.89 -15.31 -5.90
C VAL A 323 26.34 -15.76 -6.13
N PRO A 324 26.91 -16.60 -5.26
CA PRO A 324 28.31 -17.01 -5.37
C PRO A 324 28.56 -17.79 -6.66
N LEU A 325 29.76 -17.66 -7.22
CA LEU A 325 30.17 -18.30 -8.48
C LEU A 325 30.00 -19.82 -8.42
N ASP A 326 30.37 -20.43 -7.29
CA ASP A 326 30.33 -21.87 -7.07
C ASP A 326 28.93 -22.49 -7.20
N GLU A 327 27.86 -21.71 -6.94
CA GLU A 327 26.48 -22.19 -7.05
C GLU A 327 25.95 -22.09 -8.49
N ARG A 328 26.39 -21.09 -9.27
CA ARG A 328 25.81 -20.78 -10.59
C ARG A 328 26.64 -21.29 -11.77
N ALA A 329 27.96 -21.35 -11.64
CA ALA A 329 28.85 -21.88 -12.67
C ALA A 329 28.51 -23.33 -13.08
N PRO A 330 28.26 -24.29 -12.16
CA PRO A 330 27.90 -25.66 -12.55
C PRO A 330 26.52 -25.76 -13.22
N LEU A 331 25.58 -24.87 -12.86
CA LEU A 331 24.25 -24.83 -13.47
C LEU A 331 24.32 -24.25 -14.89
N ALA A 332 25.12 -23.21 -15.09
CA ALA A 332 25.32 -22.58 -16.40
C ALA A 332 26.13 -23.46 -17.35
N SER A 333 27.15 -24.16 -16.86
CA SER A 333 28.02 -25.02 -17.68
C SER A 333 27.31 -26.29 -18.17
N ALA A 334 26.35 -26.80 -17.41
CA ALA A 334 25.51 -27.93 -17.78
C ALA A 334 24.37 -27.58 -18.75
N PHE A 335 24.21 -26.30 -19.12
CA PHE A 335 23.10 -25.82 -19.94
C PHE A 335 23.29 -26.17 -21.42
N THR A 336 22.31 -26.88 -22.00
CA THR A 336 22.37 -27.44 -23.37
C THR A 336 21.42 -26.74 -24.36
N TYR A 337 21.49 -27.13 -25.64
CA TYR A 337 20.55 -26.69 -26.69
C TYR A 337 19.07 -26.89 -26.30
N ASP A 338 18.70 -28.08 -25.81
CA ASP A 338 17.32 -28.39 -25.45
C ASP A 338 16.81 -27.51 -24.30
N ASP A 339 17.72 -27.12 -23.41
CA ASP A 339 17.42 -26.24 -22.28
C ASP A 339 17.17 -24.81 -22.76
N MET A 340 18.03 -24.32 -23.65
CA MET A 340 17.87 -23.00 -24.26
C MET A 340 16.60 -22.93 -25.10
N SER A 341 16.31 -23.95 -25.91
CA SER A 341 15.08 -24.02 -26.69
C SER A 341 13.84 -24.03 -25.79
N SER A 342 13.85 -24.80 -24.70
CA SER A 342 12.75 -24.85 -23.72
C SER A 342 12.56 -23.51 -23.00
N PHE A 343 13.66 -22.83 -22.68
CA PHE A 343 13.64 -21.49 -22.07
C PHE A 343 13.05 -20.45 -23.03
N LEU A 344 13.50 -20.41 -24.28
CA LEU A 344 13.04 -19.43 -25.29
C LEU A 344 11.58 -19.64 -25.73
N ARG A 345 11.02 -20.85 -25.55
CA ARG A 345 9.58 -21.11 -25.72
C ARG A 345 8.71 -20.41 -24.69
N THR A 346 9.26 -20.10 -23.51
CA THR A 346 8.52 -19.27 -22.55
C THR A 346 8.39 -17.88 -23.16
N LYS A 347 7.15 -17.36 -23.28
CA LYS A 347 6.91 -16.07 -23.95
C LYS A 347 7.46 -14.91 -23.11
N ILE A 348 8.76 -14.64 -23.22
CA ILE A 348 9.46 -13.57 -22.50
C ILE A 348 9.21 -12.25 -23.24
N ASP A 349 8.39 -11.37 -22.65
CA ASP A 349 8.18 -10.02 -23.20
C ASP A 349 9.32 -9.08 -22.78
N LEU A 350 10.14 -8.70 -23.76
CA LEU A 350 11.25 -7.76 -23.58
C LEU A 350 10.90 -6.31 -23.97
N SER A 351 9.70 -6.06 -24.52
CA SER A 351 9.33 -4.76 -25.11
C SER A 351 9.28 -3.62 -24.09
N ARG A 352 9.12 -3.94 -22.81
CA ARG A 352 9.03 -2.98 -21.70
C ARG A 352 10.28 -2.93 -20.82
N ALA A 353 11.33 -3.68 -21.17
CA ALA A 353 12.55 -3.78 -20.38
C ALA A 353 13.53 -2.64 -20.71
N GLY A 354 13.95 -1.86 -19.70
CA GLY A 354 14.96 -0.81 -19.86
C GLY A 354 16.37 -1.35 -20.16
N ASN A 355 16.73 -2.52 -19.60
CA ASN A 355 17.92 -3.28 -19.99
C ASN A 355 17.55 -4.76 -20.21
N PRO A 356 17.29 -5.18 -21.46
CA PRO A 356 16.87 -6.54 -21.78
C PRO A 356 17.87 -7.63 -21.34
N ALA A 357 19.18 -7.37 -21.41
CA ALA A 357 20.22 -8.36 -21.11
C ALA A 357 20.27 -8.70 -19.61
N ALA A 358 20.26 -7.68 -18.73
CA ALA A 358 20.26 -7.89 -17.29
C ALA A 358 18.98 -8.61 -16.80
N TYR A 359 17.85 -8.35 -17.46
CA TYR A 359 16.60 -9.03 -17.19
C TYR A 359 16.64 -10.50 -17.59
N LEU A 360 17.08 -10.80 -18.82
CA LEU A 360 17.25 -12.16 -19.31
C LEU A 360 18.15 -12.98 -18.38
N ARG A 361 19.25 -12.40 -17.92
CA ARG A 361 20.17 -13.00 -16.95
C ARG A 361 19.47 -13.43 -15.65
N ALA A 362 18.64 -12.57 -15.08
CA ALA A 362 17.92 -12.88 -13.85
C ALA A 362 16.85 -13.97 -14.06
N VAL A 363 16.13 -13.93 -15.19
CA VAL A 363 15.09 -14.91 -15.53
C VAL A 363 15.72 -16.28 -15.82
N LEU A 364 16.84 -16.31 -16.55
CA LEU A 364 17.58 -17.51 -16.90
C LEU A 364 18.15 -18.20 -15.65
N LEU A 365 18.76 -17.45 -14.73
CA LEU A 365 19.27 -18.00 -13.46
C LEU A 365 18.15 -18.63 -12.64
N LYS A 366 17.01 -17.94 -12.52
CA LYS A 366 15.85 -18.45 -11.79
C LYS A 366 15.31 -19.74 -12.42
N TRP A 367 15.20 -19.77 -13.76
CA TRP A 367 14.75 -20.95 -14.49
C TRP A 367 15.68 -22.16 -14.27
N MET A 368 16.99 -21.95 -14.28
CA MET A 368 17.98 -22.99 -13.97
C MET A 368 17.83 -23.54 -12.54
N GLN A 369 17.63 -22.66 -11.55
CA GLN A 369 17.43 -23.05 -10.15
C GLN A 369 16.13 -23.83 -9.93
N GLU A 370 15.03 -23.41 -10.58
CA GLU A 370 13.75 -24.10 -10.52
C GLU A 370 13.83 -25.49 -11.16
N ARG A 371 14.56 -25.64 -12.26
CA ARG A 371 14.77 -26.94 -12.91
C ARG A 371 15.63 -27.90 -12.09
N ALA A 372 16.73 -27.41 -11.51
CA ALA A 372 17.54 -28.19 -10.57
C ALA A 372 16.72 -28.65 -9.35
N SER A 373 15.78 -27.81 -8.90
CA SER A 373 14.85 -28.14 -7.82
C SER A 373 13.78 -29.15 -8.25
N ALA A 374 13.29 -29.09 -9.49
CA ALA A 374 12.28 -29.99 -10.05
C ALA A 374 12.83 -31.42 -10.28
N GLY A 375 14.10 -31.56 -10.68
CA GLY A 375 14.75 -32.88 -10.81
C GLY A 375 14.87 -33.64 -9.47
N ASN A 376 14.92 -32.91 -8.35
CA ASN A 376 14.98 -33.48 -6.99
C ASN A 376 13.61 -33.65 -6.32
N GLN A 377 12.51 -33.22 -6.96
CA GLN A 377 11.17 -33.29 -6.40
C GLN A 377 10.29 -34.24 -7.22
N ARG A 378 10.35 -35.55 -6.91
CA ARG A 378 9.13 -36.36 -6.98
C ARG A 378 8.14 -35.71 -6.01
N ALA A 379 7.13 -35.03 -6.54
CA ALA A 379 6.14 -34.28 -5.79
C ALA A 379 5.62 -35.12 -4.61
N LYS A 380 5.79 -34.62 -3.39
CA LYS A 380 5.01 -35.14 -2.27
C LYS A 380 3.53 -34.89 -2.61
N PRO A 381 2.66 -35.91 -2.55
CA PRO A 381 1.23 -35.67 -2.70
C PRO A 381 0.79 -34.66 -1.63
N LEU A 382 0.00 -33.67 -2.05
CA LEU A 382 -0.63 -32.69 -1.15
C LEU A 382 -1.36 -33.46 -0.04
N SER A 383 -1.10 -33.10 1.23
CA SER A 383 -1.77 -33.73 2.37
C SER A 383 -3.29 -33.59 2.24
N ASP A 384 -4.04 -34.61 2.67
CA ASP A 384 -5.50 -34.69 2.54
C ASP A 384 -6.24 -33.42 3.01
N TRP A 385 -5.75 -32.79 4.09
CA TRP A 385 -6.35 -31.56 4.62
C TRP A 385 -6.17 -30.32 3.70
N GLU A 386 -5.12 -30.26 2.87
CA GLU A 386 -4.90 -29.18 1.89
C GLU A 386 -5.85 -29.33 0.70
N GLN A 387 -6.16 -30.57 0.32
CA GLN A 387 -7.14 -30.86 -0.72
C GLN A 387 -8.56 -30.53 -0.26
N GLU A 388 -8.94 -30.94 0.95
CA GLU A 388 -10.22 -30.59 1.58
C GLU A 388 -10.42 -29.08 1.75
N TRP A 389 -9.35 -28.35 2.07
CA TRP A 389 -9.40 -26.90 2.17
C TRP A 389 -9.62 -26.22 0.80
N LEU A 390 -8.96 -26.70 -0.26
CA LEU A 390 -9.15 -26.19 -1.62
C LEU A 390 -10.54 -26.49 -2.17
N GLU A 391 -11.07 -27.69 -1.92
CA GLU A 391 -12.46 -28.08 -2.20
C GLU A 391 -13.43 -27.10 -1.53
N ARG A 392 -13.24 -26.85 -0.23
CA ARG A 392 -14.07 -25.93 0.55
C ARG A 392 -14.02 -24.48 0.05
N ILE A 393 -12.86 -24.00 -0.41
CA ILE A 393 -12.71 -22.67 -1.01
C ILE A 393 -13.44 -22.58 -2.35
N LYS A 394 -13.36 -23.61 -3.20
CA LYS A 394 -14.10 -23.68 -4.46
C LYS A 394 -15.61 -23.64 -4.21
N ASP A 395 -16.07 -24.41 -3.21
CA ASP A 395 -17.47 -24.50 -2.84
C ASP A 395 -18.06 -23.15 -2.38
N VAL A 396 -17.32 -22.41 -1.55
CA VAL A 396 -17.73 -21.06 -1.11
C VAL A 396 -17.77 -20.08 -2.29
N ARG A 397 -16.83 -20.20 -3.25
CA ARG A 397 -16.79 -19.36 -4.44
C ARG A 397 -17.96 -19.65 -5.38
N CYS A 398 -18.34 -20.92 -5.55
CA CYS A 398 -19.52 -21.31 -6.32
C CYS A 398 -20.81 -20.76 -5.71
N ARG A 399 -20.96 -20.82 -4.37
CA ARG A 399 -22.13 -20.27 -3.68
C ARG A 399 -22.26 -18.76 -3.86
N ARG A 400 -21.17 -18.00 -3.72
CA ARG A 400 -21.17 -16.55 -3.97
C ARG A 400 -21.55 -16.21 -5.40
N LEU A 401 -21.01 -16.91 -6.39
CA LEU A 401 -21.37 -16.69 -7.80
C LEU A 401 -22.85 -17.02 -8.09
N ALA A 402 -23.41 -18.04 -7.43
CA ALA A 402 -24.83 -18.37 -7.53
C ALA A 402 -25.73 -17.32 -6.86
N GLU A 403 -25.32 -16.78 -5.70
CA GLU A 403 -26.01 -15.68 -5.01
C GLU A 403 -25.98 -14.37 -5.83
N GLU A 404 -24.83 -14.05 -6.45
CA GLU A 404 -24.67 -12.91 -7.35
C GLU A 404 -25.50 -13.05 -8.63
N ALA A 405 -25.61 -14.27 -9.17
CA ALA A 405 -26.47 -14.55 -10.32
C ALA A 405 -27.97 -14.47 -9.95
N GLY A 406 -28.35 -14.95 -8.76
CA GLY A 406 -29.70 -14.85 -8.24
C GLY A 406 -30.15 -13.40 -8.01
N GLN A 407 -29.29 -12.57 -7.43
CA GLN A 407 -29.57 -11.15 -7.19
C GLN A 407 -29.70 -10.32 -8.49
N LYS A 408 -28.96 -10.68 -9.53
CA LYS A 408 -29.10 -10.08 -10.86
C LYS A 408 -30.44 -10.43 -11.52
N ASN A 409 -30.91 -11.66 -11.35
CA ASN A 409 -32.18 -12.11 -11.92
C ASN A 409 -33.39 -11.49 -11.19
N THR A 410 -33.34 -11.31 -9.87
CA THR A 410 -34.43 -10.66 -9.11
C THR A 410 -34.49 -9.14 -9.27
N SER A 411 -33.46 -8.51 -9.85
CA SER A 411 -33.43 -7.07 -10.10
C SER A 411 -33.94 -6.69 -11.50
N THR A 412 -34.33 -7.68 -12.32
CA THR A 412 -34.79 -7.50 -13.71
C THR A 412 -36.25 -7.94 -13.91
N THR A 413 -36.96 -8.27 -12.84
CA THR A 413 -38.43 -8.50 -12.82
C THR A 413 -39.05 -7.46 -11.91
#